data_AF-A0A3D0Z377-F1
#
_entry.id   AF-A0A3D0Z377-F1
#
_cell.length_a   1.000
_cell.length_b   1.000
_cell.length_c   1.000
_cell.angle_alpha   90.00
_cell.angle_beta   90.00
_cell.angle_gamma   90.00
#
_symmetry.space_group_name_H-M   'P 1'
#
loop_
_entity.id
_entity.type
_entity.pdbx_description
1 polymer ?
#
loop_
_entity_poly.entity_id
_entity_poly.type
_entity_poly.pdbx_seq_one_letter_code
_entity_poly.pdbx_strand_id
1 'polypeptide(L)'
;MKYAIFLGAGASASCGAPVQNNLFKEYFKNRSNISRRHCFDADKMATFFCSQFGINVEEGNLDNVDFPTFEEVLGILDLALAKDESFRECGLASEDHNPSNSISQLRQMVVDLMAYTIYHQVNFVENKHKELIRSLDSNKLLDDCFFISTNYDILIDNAITDKGHSIDYGCHMVNHAFCVENEFNSNVKTIPLYKIHGSLNWLYCPTCNEMTLTCGKGAIDGEKKSCDTCKGLMQKIIIPPTYFKNFNNYFL
;
A
#
# COMPACT_ATOMS: atom_id res chain seq x y z
N MET A 1 -17.85 16.34 16.70
CA MET A 1 -17.18 15.02 16.73
C MET A 1 -17.26 14.44 18.12
N LYS A 2 -17.90 13.28 18.23
CA LYS A 2 -18.20 12.56 19.47
C LYS A 2 -17.72 11.11 19.43
N TYR A 3 -17.58 10.52 18.24
CA TYR A 3 -17.25 9.11 18.07
C TYR A 3 -15.95 8.94 17.28
N ALA A 4 -15.07 8.08 17.81
CA ALA A 4 -13.86 7.65 17.14
C ALA A 4 -14.07 6.21 16.66
N ILE A 5 -13.91 5.96 15.36
CA ILE A 5 -14.00 4.60 14.79
C ILE A 5 -12.60 4.19 14.35
N PHE A 6 -12.08 3.15 14.98
CA PHE A 6 -10.76 2.60 14.66
C PHE A 6 -10.90 1.33 13.82
N LEU A 7 -10.30 1.35 12.62
CA LEU A 7 -10.27 0.24 11.67
C LEU A 7 -8.85 -0.34 11.62
N GLY A 8 -8.66 -1.47 12.31
CA GLY A 8 -7.36 -2.17 12.34
C GLY A 8 -7.00 -2.87 11.04
N ALA A 9 -5.76 -3.39 10.94
CA ALA A 9 -5.12 -3.93 9.74
C ALA A 9 -5.77 -5.21 9.15
N GLY A 10 -6.78 -5.74 9.83
CA GLY A 10 -7.60 -6.87 9.37
C GLY A 10 -9.08 -6.51 9.17
N ALA A 11 -9.48 -5.25 9.31
CA ALA A 11 -10.88 -4.85 9.14
C ALA A 11 -11.40 -5.23 7.74
N SER A 12 -10.56 -5.03 6.73
CA SER A 12 -10.81 -5.40 5.34
C SER A 12 -10.76 -6.91 5.08
N ALA A 13 -10.18 -7.71 5.99
CA ALA A 13 -10.21 -9.17 5.85
C ALA A 13 -11.64 -9.72 5.90
N SER A 14 -12.54 -9.05 6.64
CA SER A 14 -13.97 -9.37 6.63
C SER A 14 -14.63 -9.18 5.26
N CYS A 15 -14.07 -8.32 4.41
CA CYS A 15 -14.48 -8.12 3.02
C CYS A 15 -13.91 -9.21 2.10
N GLY A 16 -12.91 -9.98 2.54
CA GLY A 16 -12.15 -10.94 1.72
C GLY A 16 -10.79 -10.40 1.25
N ALA A 17 -10.36 -9.23 1.75
CA ALA A 17 -9.02 -8.71 1.49
C ALA A 17 -7.96 -9.63 2.12
N PRO A 18 -6.74 -9.70 1.56
CA PRO A 18 -5.70 -10.58 2.05
C PRO A 18 -5.30 -10.18 3.47
N VAL A 19 -5.15 -11.19 4.32
CA VAL A 19 -4.34 -11.05 5.53
C VAL A 19 -2.86 -11.09 5.16
N GLN A 20 -2.03 -10.30 5.85
CA GLN A 20 -0.60 -10.13 5.58
C GLN A 20 0.15 -11.46 5.39
N ASN A 21 -0.22 -12.50 6.16
CA ASN A 21 0.45 -13.81 6.13
C ASN A 21 0.24 -14.58 4.81
N ASN A 22 -0.77 -14.24 4.01
CA ASN A 22 -1.06 -14.95 2.76
C ASN A 22 -0.51 -14.24 1.52
N LEU A 23 -0.03 -13.00 1.65
CA LEU A 23 0.34 -12.14 0.53
C LEU A 23 1.52 -12.71 -0.30
N PHE A 24 2.58 -13.25 0.33
CA PHE A 24 3.69 -13.86 -0.42
C PHE A 24 3.28 -15.12 -1.16
N LYS A 25 2.46 -15.97 -0.52
CA LYS A 25 1.90 -17.16 -1.15
C LYS A 25 1.09 -16.80 -2.39
N GLU A 26 0.22 -15.80 -2.28
CA GLU A 26 -0.59 -15.30 -3.40
C GLU A 26 0.26 -14.67 -4.50
N TYR A 27 1.31 -13.94 -4.15
CA TYR A 27 2.27 -13.41 -5.12
C TYR A 27 2.98 -14.52 -5.89
N PHE A 28 3.61 -15.48 -5.20
CA PHE A 28 4.40 -16.51 -5.87
C PHE A 28 3.53 -17.44 -6.74
N LYS A 29 2.28 -17.71 -6.33
CA LYS A 29 1.30 -18.41 -7.18
C LYS A 29 0.97 -17.66 -8.47
N ASN A 30 0.91 -16.32 -8.43
CA ASN A 30 0.54 -15.48 -9.56
C ASN A 30 1.75 -14.83 -10.27
N ARG A 31 2.98 -15.21 -9.90
CA ARG A 31 4.23 -14.54 -10.31
C ARG A 31 4.35 -14.31 -11.81
N SER A 32 4.04 -15.31 -12.62
CA SER A 32 4.17 -15.24 -14.08
C SER A 32 3.29 -14.14 -14.71
N ASN A 33 2.12 -13.87 -14.13
CA ASN A 33 1.22 -12.81 -14.56
C ASN A 33 1.68 -11.42 -14.06
N ILE A 34 2.25 -11.36 -12.86
CA ILE A 34 2.68 -10.12 -12.20
C ILE A 34 3.97 -9.59 -12.84
N SER A 35 4.96 -10.47 -13.07
CA SER A 35 6.25 -10.11 -13.69
C SER A 35 6.09 -9.50 -15.07
N ARG A 36 5.14 -10.01 -15.88
CA ARG A 36 4.85 -9.50 -17.23
C ARG A 36 4.28 -8.09 -17.25
N ARG A 37 3.58 -7.67 -16.19
CA ARG A 37 2.86 -6.38 -16.17
C ARG A 37 3.65 -5.23 -15.56
N HIS A 38 4.60 -5.52 -14.66
CA HIS A 38 5.20 -4.47 -13.81
C HIS A 38 6.73 -4.49 -13.75
N CYS A 39 7.41 -5.19 -14.68
CA CYS A 39 8.88 -5.31 -14.70
C CYS A 39 9.47 -5.70 -13.33
N PHE A 40 8.76 -6.54 -12.57
CA PHE A 40 9.32 -7.10 -11.35
C PHE A 40 10.36 -8.16 -11.71
N ASP A 41 11.57 -7.98 -11.21
CA ASP A 41 12.61 -9.00 -11.24
C ASP A 41 12.25 -10.14 -10.27
N ALA A 42 11.31 -10.96 -10.70
CA ALA A 42 10.80 -12.02 -9.86
C ALA A 42 11.81 -13.16 -9.66
N ASP A 43 12.81 -13.26 -10.53
CA ASP A 43 13.92 -14.19 -10.39
C ASP A 43 14.84 -13.76 -9.24
N LYS A 44 15.10 -12.46 -9.09
CA LYS A 44 15.81 -11.91 -7.92
C LYS A 44 15.05 -12.17 -6.62
N MET A 45 13.72 -12.00 -6.61
CA MET A 45 12.88 -12.35 -5.44
C MET A 45 12.92 -13.85 -5.12
N ALA A 46 12.80 -14.72 -6.13
CA ALA A 46 12.88 -16.17 -5.95
C ALA A 46 14.24 -16.60 -5.38
N THR A 47 15.33 -16.04 -5.92
CA THR A 47 16.71 -16.30 -5.45
C THR A 47 16.90 -15.84 -4.01
N PHE A 48 16.34 -14.67 -3.66
CA PHE A 48 16.39 -14.17 -2.30
C PHE A 48 15.63 -15.08 -1.32
N PHE A 49 14.40 -15.50 -1.66
CA PHE A 49 13.61 -16.41 -0.81
C PHE A 49 14.28 -17.79 -0.64
N CYS A 50 14.88 -18.32 -1.71
CA CYS A 50 15.63 -19.56 -1.66
C CYS A 50 16.87 -19.42 -0.77
N SER A 51 17.65 -18.35 -0.92
CA SER A 51 18.91 -18.16 -0.19
C SER A 51 18.72 -17.80 1.29
N GLN A 52 17.75 -16.94 1.63
CA GLN A 52 17.59 -16.43 3.00
C GLN A 52 16.61 -17.26 3.84
N PHE A 53 15.62 -17.87 3.20
CA PHE A 53 14.56 -18.61 3.90
C PHE A 53 14.52 -20.10 3.55
N GLY A 54 15.36 -20.56 2.61
CA GLY A 54 15.33 -21.96 2.15
C GLY A 54 14.06 -22.31 1.37
N ILE A 55 13.33 -21.32 0.88
CA ILE A 55 12.06 -21.51 0.17
C ILE A 55 12.32 -21.51 -1.34
N ASN A 56 12.30 -22.70 -1.95
CA ASN A 56 12.30 -22.80 -3.40
C ASN A 56 10.87 -22.57 -3.93
N VAL A 57 10.65 -21.41 -4.54
CA VAL A 57 9.33 -21.02 -5.10
C VAL A 57 9.08 -21.58 -6.50
N GLU A 58 10.10 -22.18 -7.13
CA GLU A 58 10.00 -22.79 -8.47
C GLU A 58 9.59 -24.28 -8.41
N GLU A 59 9.77 -24.92 -7.25
CA GLU A 59 9.60 -26.35 -7.09
C GLU A 59 8.63 -26.67 -5.93
N GLY A 60 7.69 -27.57 -6.19
CA GLY A 60 6.78 -28.09 -5.16
C GLY A 60 5.43 -27.38 -5.04
N ASN A 61 4.66 -27.77 -4.03
CA ASN A 61 3.34 -27.21 -3.78
C ASN A 61 3.42 -26.03 -2.81
N LEU A 62 3.30 -24.81 -3.34
CA LEU A 62 3.27 -23.56 -2.58
C LEU A 62 2.16 -23.50 -1.53
N ASP A 63 1.16 -24.40 -1.58
CA ASP A 63 0.11 -24.43 -0.58
C ASP A 63 0.56 -24.84 0.82
N ASN A 64 1.63 -25.64 0.90
CA ASN A 64 2.16 -26.18 2.16
C ASN A 64 3.42 -25.44 2.64
N VAL A 65 3.81 -24.38 1.94
CA VAL A 65 4.99 -23.58 2.31
C VAL A 65 4.60 -22.59 3.40
N ASP A 66 5.37 -22.59 4.49
CA ASP A 66 5.28 -21.57 5.53
C ASP A 66 6.14 -20.37 5.13
N PHE A 67 5.50 -19.33 4.59
CA PHE A 67 6.18 -18.13 4.14
C PHE A 67 6.49 -17.20 5.32
N PRO A 68 7.64 -16.53 5.34
CA PRO A 68 7.91 -15.48 6.31
C PRO A 68 6.90 -14.34 6.14
N THR A 69 6.64 -13.62 7.22
CA THR A 69 5.85 -12.39 7.22
C THR A 69 6.60 -11.26 6.50
N PHE A 70 5.87 -10.23 6.08
CA PHE A 70 6.50 -9.01 5.55
C PHE A 70 7.43 -8.35 6.57
N GLU A 71 7.13 -8.45 7.85
CA GLU A 71 7.96 -7.86 8.90
C GLU A 71 9.30 -8.59 9.02
N GLU A 72 9.32 -9.92 8.92
CA GLU A 72 10.55 -10.70 8.89
C GLU A 72 11.38 -10.40 7.64
N VAL A 73 10.75 -10.38 6.46
CA VAL A 73 11.42 -10.09 5.18
C VAL A 73 11.98 -8.68 5.15
N LEU A 74 11.17 -7.66 5.49
CA LEU A 74 11.63 -6.28 5.51
C LEU A 74 12.60 -6.02 6.65
N GLY A 75 12.44 -6.68 7.79
CA GLY A 75 13.32 -6.55 8.94
C GLY A 75 14.76 -6.94 8.61
N ILE A 76 14.97 -8.06 7.90
CA ILE A 76 16.34 -8.46 7.48
C ILE A 76 16.93 -7.50 6.44
N LEU A 77 16.11 -6.99 5.52
CA LEU A 77 16.55 -6.03 4.50
C LEU A 77 16.91 -4.67 5.13
N ASP A 78 16.08 -4.18 6.04
CA ASP A 78 16.28 -2.92 6.76
C ASP A 78 17.49 -3.01 7.69
N LEU A 79 17.69 -4.15 8.36
CA LEU A 79 18.88 -4.38 9.18
C LEU A 79 20.16 -4.35 8.34
N ALA A 80 20.14 -5.01 7.17
CA ALA A 80 21.28 -5.01 6.26
C ALA A 80 21.59 -3.59 5.76
N LEU A 81 20.55 -2.82 5.37
CA LEU A 81 20.72 -1.42 4.97
C LEU A 81 21.26 -0.54 6.11
N ALA A 82 20.75 -0.72 7.32
CA ALA A 82 21.17 0.05 8.49
C ALA A 82 22.63 -0.21 8.89
N LYS A 83 23.13 -1.43 8.62
CA LYS A 83 24.51 -1.83 8.88
C LYS A 83 25.45 -1.69 7.69
N ASP A 84 24.94 -1.27 6.53
CA ASP A 84 25.68 -1.27 5.26
C ASP A 84 26.24 -2.67 4.90
N GLU A 85 25.48 -3.72 5.22
CA GLU A 85 25.80 -5.13 4.95
C GLU A 85 25.18 -5.59 3.62
N SER A 86 25.73 -6.65 3.03
CA SER A 86 25.25 -7.21 1.77
C SER A 86 24.89 -8.70 1.87
N PHE A 87 23.90 -9.14 1.09
CA PHE A 87 23.63 -10.55 0.87
C PHE A 87 24.43 -11.06 -0.32
N ARG A 88 25.02 -12.26 -0.19
CA ARG A 88 25.87 -12.90 -1.21
C ARG A 88 25.26 -12.85 -2.61
N GLU A 89 23.97 -13.14 -2.71
CA GLU A 89 23.24 -13.24 -4.00
C GLU A 89 22.67 -11.90 -4.48
N CYS A 90 22.64 -10.86 -3.64
CA CYS A 90 22.21 -9.52 -4.06
C CYS A 90 23.35 -8.72 -4.72
N GLY A 91 24.61 -9.16 -4.60
CA GLY A 91 25.78 -8.49 -5.17
C GLY A 91 26.18 -8.91 -6.59
N LEU A 92 25.41 -9.75 -7.29
CA LEU A 92 25.85 -10.43 -8.52
C LEU A 92 25.14 -10.01 -9.83
N ALA A 93 24.45 -8.87 -9.87
CA ALA A 93 23.83 -8.40 -11.12
C ALA A 93 24.18 -6.93 -11.44
N SER A 94 24.93 -6.77 -12.54
CA SER A 94 25.28 -5.56 -13.32
C SER A 94 26.41 -4.66 -12.82
N GLU A 95 27.14 -4.10 -13.79
CA GLU A 95 28.44 -3.40 -13.73
C GLU A 95 28.46 -2.09 -12.91
N ASP A 96 27.34 -1.70 -12.29
CA ASP A 96 27.23 -0.53 -11.42
C ASP A 96 27.39 -0.95 -9.95
N HIS A 97 28.65 -1.00 -9.51
CA HIS A 97 29.10 -1.47 -8.20
C HIS A 97 28.56 -0.68 -6.99
N ASN A 98 27.35 -0.96 -6.54
CA ASN A 98 26.94 -0.68 -5.16
C ASN A 98 25.95 -1.73 -4.60
N PRO A 99 26.39 -2.67 -3.74
CA PRO A 99 25.52 -3.66 -3.10
C PRO A 99 24.34 -3.05 -2.33
N SER A 100 24.49 -1.86 -1.74
CA SER A 100 23.38 -1.17 -1.05
C SER A 100 22.23 -0.78 -2.00
N ASN A 101 22.53 -0.49 -3.28
CA ASN A 101 21.50 -0.25 -4.30
C ASN A 101 20.70 -1.53 -4.56
N SER A 102 21.33 -2.70 -4.52
CA SER A 102 20.65 -3.98 -4.78
C SER A 102 19.64 -4.37 -3.69
N ILE A 103 19.96 -4.09 -2.43
CA ILE A 103 19.09 -4.34 -1.27
C ILE A 103 17.99 -3.29 -1.19
N SER A 104 18.32 -2.03 -1.44
CA SER A 104 17.32 -0.95 -1.52
C SER A 104 16.28 -1.24 -2.61
N GLN A 105 16.72 -1.73 -3.77
CA GLN A 105 15.83 -2.20 -4.84
C GLN A 105 14.98 -3.38 -4.39
N LEU A 106 15.57 -4.39 -3.74
CA LEU A 106 14.83 -5.57 -3.28
C LEU A 106 13.78 -5.20 -2.22
N ARG A 107 14.14 -4.34 -1.27
CA ARG A 107 13.21 -3.77 -0.29
C ARG A 107 12.06 -3.05 -0.98
N GLN A 108 12.35 -2.22 -1.97
CA GLN A 108 11.31 -1.52 -2.74
C GLN A 108 10.40 -2.52 -3.48
N MET A 109 10.96 -3.57 -4.07
CA MET A 109 10.19 -4.63 -4.72
C MET A 109 9.24 -5.35 -3.75
N VAL A 110 9.67 -5.63 -2.52
CA VAL A 110 8.81 -6.24 -1.48
C VAL A 110 7.64 -5.31 -1.14
N VAL A 111 7.90 -4.01 -0.97
CA VAL A 111 6.84 -3.02 -0.69
C VAL A 111 5.85 -2.90 -1.85
N ASP A 112 6.36 -2.83 -3.08
CA ASP A 112 5.53 -2.74 -4.28
C ASP A 112 4.69 -4.01 -4.50
N LEU A 113 5.24 -5.19 -4.18
CA LEU A 113 4.53 -6.47 -4.19
C LEU A 113 3.39 -6.50 -3.17
N MET A 114 3.66 -6.04 -1.94
CA MET A 114 2.64 -5.92 -0.90
C MET A 114 1.49 -5.06 -1.41
N ALA A 115 1.82 -3.87 -1.90
CA ALA A 115 0.85 -2.92 -2.41
C ALA A 115 0.04 -3.57 -3.54
N TYR A 116 0.72 -4.14 -4.55
CA TYR A 116 0.10 -4.79 -5.70
C TYR A 116 -0.88 -5.89 -5.31
N THR A 117 -0.46 -6.76 -4.40
CA THR A 117 -1.27 -7.91 -4.01
C THR A 117 -2.53 -7.45 -3.27
N ILE A 118 -2.42 -6.46 -2.37
CA ILE A 118 -3.57 -5.85 -1.70
C ILE A 118 -4.51 -5.22 -2.73
N TYR A 119 -3.97 -4.39 -3.63
CA TYR A 119 -4.74 -3.73 -4.67
C TYR A 119 -5.54 -4.68 -5.54
N HIS A 120 -4.88 -5.71 -6.05
CA HIS A 120 -5.51 -6.64 -6.97
C HIS A 120 -6.67 -7.34 -6.26
N GLN A 121 -6.46 -7.81 -5.02
CA GLN A 121 -7.50 -8.53 -4.29
C GLN A 121 -8.64 -7.61 -3.82
N VAL A 122 -8.34 -6.39 -3.40
CA VAL A 122 -9.34 -5.39 -2.96
C VAL A 122 -10.33 -5.02 -4.08
N ASN A 123 -9.93 -5.13 -5.35
CA ASN A 123 -10.82 -4.84 -6.48
C ASN A 123 -11.88 -5.93 -6.73
N PHE A 124 -11.73 -7.13 -6.16
CA PHE A 124 -12.65 -8.26 -6.39
C PHE A 124 -13.51 -8.61 -5.16
N VAL A 125 -13.40 -7.86 -4.08
CA VAL A 125 -14.06 -8.13 -2.81
C VAL A 125 -15.28 -7.25 -2.57
N GLU A 126 -16.25 -7.78 -1.83
CA GLU A 126 -17.42 -7.02 -1.41
C GLU A 126 -17.03 -6.01 -0.32
N ASN A 127 -17.23 -4.72 -0.60
CA ASN A 127 -16.91 -3.66 0.34
C ASN A 127 -17.96 -3.53 1.46
N LYS A 128 -17.79 -4.30 2.54
CA LYS A 128 -18.68 -4.27 3.72
C LYS A 128 -18.65 -2.94 4.47
N HIS A 129 -17.63 -2.10 4.31
CA HIS A 129 -17.62 -0.76 4.90
C HIS A 129 -18.77 0.11 4.37
N LYS A 130 -19.34 -0.20 3.20
CA LYS A 130 -20.55 0.45 2.68
C LYS A 130 -21.73 0.30 3.64
N GLU A 131 -21.85 -0.82 4.34
CA GLU A 131 -22.92 -1.04 5.32
C GLU A 131 -22.70 -0.19 6.58
N LEU A 132 -21.45 -0.12 7.05
CA LEU A 132 -21.07 0.74 8.17
C LEU A 132 -21.40 2.21 7.88
N ILE A 133 -20.92 2.73 6.74
CA ILE A 133 -21.18 4.12 6.37
C ILE A 133 -22.68 4.36 6.16
N ARG A 134 -23.39 3.44 5.49
CA ARG A 134 -24.85 3.54 5.31
C ARG A 134 -25.59 3.61 6.64
N SER A 135 -25.20 2.80 7.62
CA SER A 135 -25.81 2.79 8.96
C SER A 135 -25.56 4.11 9.68
N LEU A 136 -24.32 4.60 9.70
CA LEU A 136 -23.96 5.87 10.35
C LEU A 136 -24.66 7.07 9.71
N ASP A 137 -24.72 7.10 8.38
CA ASP A 137 -25.38 8.16 7.61
C ASP A 137 -26.90 8.17 7.84
N SER A 138 -27.55 7.00 7.76
CA SER A 138 -29.00 6.87 7.99
C SER A 138 -29.42 7.28 9.41
N ASN A 139 -28.54 7.08 10.39
CA ASN A 139 -28.75 7.49 11.78
C ASN A 139 -28.27 8.92 12.09
N LYS A 140 -27.79 9.67 11.08
CA LYS A 140 -27.21 11.03 11.25
C LYS A 140 -26.06 11.08 12.27
N LEU A 141 -25.32 9.98 12.41
CA LEU A 141 -24.17 9.86 13.32
C LEU A 141 -22.85 10.13 12.60
N LEU A 142 -22.82 10.01 11.27
CA LEU A 142 -21.60 10.14 10.48
C LEU A 142 -20.89 11.48 10.70
N ASP A 143 -21.64 12.57 10.85
CA ASP A 143 -21.12 13.93 11.12
C ASP A 143 -20.40 14.05 12.47
N ASP A 144 -20.77 13.19 13.42
CA ASP A 144 -20.16 13.13 14.75
C ASP A 144 -19.00 12.13 14.80
N CYS A 145 -18.66 11.46 13.70
CA CYS A 145 -17.60 10.47 13.64
C CYS A 145 -16.31 11.02 13.02
N PHE A 146 -15.18 10.47 13.46
CA PHE A 146 -13.95 10.45 12.69
C PHE A 146 -13.39 9.04 12.65
N PHE A 147 -12.62 8.73 11.61
CA PHE A 147 -12.06 7.41 11.38
C PHE A 147 -10.54 7.45 11.52
N ILE A 148 -9.99 6.41 12.13
CA ILE A 148 -8.56 6.10 12.07
C ILE A 148 -8.45 4.71 11.44
N SER A 149 -7.66 4.59 10.38
CA SER A 149 -7.43 3.31 9.70
C SER A 149 -5.94 3.00 9.66
N THR A 150 -5.62 1.75 9.94
CA THR A 150 -4.27 1.20 9.72
C THR A 150 -4.19 0.37 8.43
N ASN A 151 -5.26 0.33 7.64
CA ASN A 151 -5.33 -0.40 6.38
C ASN A 151 -4.77 0.45 5.23
N TYR A 152 -3.99 -0.19 4.36
CA TYR A 152 -3.47 0.44 3.14
C TYR A 152 -4.55 0.59 2.06
N ASP A 153 -5.51 -0.33 2.02
CA ASP A 153 -6.56 -0.35 1.00
C ASP A 153 -7.48 0.88 1.06
N ILE A 154 -8.29 1.06 0.02
CA ILE A 154 -9.19 2.21 -0.16
C ILE A 154 -10.67 1.87 0.07
N LEU A 155 -10.99 0.77 0.76
CA LEU A 155 -12.37 0.32 0.90
C LEU A 155 -13.21 1.29 1.73
N ILE A 156 -12.69 1.77 2.86
CA ILE A 156 -13.38 2.77 3.68
C ILE A 156 -13.49 4.11 2.94
N ASP A 157 -12.46 4.50 2.19
CA ASP A 157 -12.41 5.72 1.39
C ASP A 157 -13.55 5.69 0.36
N ASN A 158 -13.61 4.60 -0.42
CA ASN A 158 -14.66 4.38 -1.40
C ASN A 158 -16.05 4.34 -0.75
N ALA A 159 -16.20 3.73 0.44
CA ALA A 159 -17.48 3.67 1.12
C ALA A 159 -17.99 5.06 1.54
N ILE A 160 -17.10 5.98 1.91
CA ILE A 160 -17.43 7.38 2.23
C ILE A 160 -17.74 8.15 0.95
N THR A 161 -16.90 8.05 -0.09
CA THR A 161 -17.09 8.81 -1.34
C THR A 161 -18.30 8.34 -2.15
N ASP A 162 -18.61 7.04 -2.14
CA ASP A 162 -19.81 6.46 -2.78
C ASP A 162 -21.12 7.04 -2.20
N LYS A 163 -21.05 7.65 -1.01
CA LYS A 163 -22.18 8.34 -0.35
C LYS A 163 -22.24 9.84 -0.67
N GLY A 164 -21.34 10.34 -1.50
CA GLY A 164 -21.28 11.75 -1.86
C GLY A 164 -20.56 12.62 -0.83
N HIS A 165 -19.81 12.01 0.09
CA HIS A 165 -19.01 12.75 1.08
C HIS A 165 -17.55 12.88 0.61
N SER A 166 -16.96 14.04 0.91
CA SER A 166 -15.52 14.27 0.78
C SER A 166 -14.78 13.69 1.99
N ILE A 167 -13.47 13.47 1.84
CA ILE A 167 -12.62 12.95 2.92
C ILE A 167 -11.64 14.04 3.36
N ASP A 168 -11.42 14.17 4.65
CA ASP A 168 -10.28 14.92 5.19
C ASP A 168 -9.24 13.92 5.71
N TYR A 169 -8.12 13.80 5.01
CA TYR A 169 -7.01 12.94 5.44
C TYR A 169 -6.11 13.59 6.49
N GLY A 170 -6.35 14.86 6.86
CA GLY A 170 -5.50 15.64 7.75
C GLY A 170 -4.29 16.27 7.05
N CYS A 171 -4.18 16.16 5.74
CA CYS A 171 -3.10 16.70 4.93
C CYS A 171 -3.62 17.31 3.62
N HIS A 172 -2.91 18.30 3.09
CA HIS A 172 -3.29 18.95 1.83
C HIS A 172 -3.07 18.01 0.64
N MET A 173 -4.12 17.78 -0.14
CA MET A 173 -4.12 16.93 -1.33
C MET A 173 -4.46 17.79 -2.55
N VAL A 174 -3.49 17.99 -3.45
CA VAL A 174 -3.59 18.95 -4.57
C VAL A 174 -4.81 18.69 -5.46
N ASN A 175 -5.13 17.42 -5.70
CA ASN A 175 -6.20 17.02 -6.61
C ASN A 175 -7.47 16.50 -5.91
N HIS A 176 -7.63 16.75 -4.60
CA HIS A 176 -8.76 16.22 -3.84
C HIS A 176 -10.12 16.58 -4.45
N ALA A 177 -10.27 17.83 -4.90
CA ALA A 177 -11.50 18.31 -5.54
C ALA A 177 -11.81 17.61 -6.87
N PHE A 178 -10.80 17.08 -7.57
CA PHE A 178 -10.96 16.38 -8.84
C PHE A 178 -11.28 14.89 -8.68
N CYS A 179 -10.89 14.29 -7.54
CA CYS A 179 -11.15 12.87 -7.29
C CYS A 179 -12.56 12.59 -6.76
N VAL A 180 -13.31 13.62 -6.37
CA VAL A 180 -14.72 13.49 -5.99
C VAL A 180 -15.54 13.78 -7.25
N GLU A 181 -15.84 12.74 -8.03
CA GLU A 181 -16.86 12.84 -9.08
C GLU A 181 -18.22 13.03 -8.39
N ASN A 182 -18.64 14.27 -8.17
CA ASN A 182 -20.06 14.54 -7.93
C ASN A 182 -20.46 15.87 -8.55
N GLU A 183 -21.51 15.78 -9.38
CA GLU A 183 -22.43 16.88 -9.66
C GLU A 183 -22.81 17.54 -8.32
N PHE A 184 -22.69 18.86 -8.27
CA PHE A 184 -22.91 19.72 -7.11
C PHE A 184 -24.23 19.43 -6.37
N ASN A 185 -24.25 18.43 -5.50
CA ASN A 185 -25.30 18.28 -4.50
C ASN A 185 -24.93 19.12 -3.27
N SER A 186 -25.88 19.92 -2.78
CA SER A 186 -25.70 20.88 -1.69
C SER A 186 -25.42 20.27 -0.30
N ASN A 187 -25.33 18.94 -0.19
CA ASN A 187 -25.12 18.19 1.05
C ASN A 187 -23.76 17.47 1.15
N VAL A 188 -22.79 17.79 0.29
CA VAL A 188 -21.42 17.23 0.38
C VAL A 188 -20.79 17.68 1.72
N LYS A 189 -20.35 16.70 2.51
CA LYS A 189 -19.67 16.92 3.79
C LYS A 189 -18.31 16.26 3.79
N THR A 190 -17.37 16.85 4.51
CA THR A 190 -16.02 16.32 4.66
C THR A 190 -15.91 15.50 5.93
N ILE A 191 -15.59 14.21 5.78
CA ILE A 191 -15.43 13.24 6.87
C ILE A 191 -13.95 12.99 7.14
N PRO A 192 -13.44 13.20 8.37
CA PRO A 192 -12.06 12.89 8.68
C PRO A 192 -11.77 11.41 8.70
N LEU A 193 -10.73 11.02 7.97
CA LEU A 193 -10.19 9.67 7.87
C LEU A 193 -8.67 9.74 7.93
N TYR A 194 -8.11 9.41 9.09
CA TYR A 194 -6.67 9.43 9.30
C TYR A 194 -6.06 8.06 8.98
N LYS A 195 -5.12 8.02 8.04
CA LYS A 195 -4.39 6.81 7.65
C LYS A 195 -2.93 6.89 8.05
N ILE A 196 -2.60 6.28 9.18
CA ILE A 196 -1.29 6.42 9.84
C ILE A 196 -0.16 5.62 9.19
N HIS A 197 -0.46 4.73 8.26
CA HIS A 197 0.53 3.95 7.51
C HIS A 197 0.55 4.33 6.02
N GLY A 198 -0.08 5.44 5.66
CA GLY A 198 -0.33 5.81 4.27
C GLY A 198 -1.47 5.01 3.63
N SER A 199 -1.56 5.07 2.31
CA SER A 199 -2.68 4.52 1.56
C SER A 199 -2.26 4.14 0.14
N LEU A 200 -2.91 3.13 -0.43
CA LEU A 200 -2.64 2.68 -1.80
C LEU A 200 -2.89 3.75 -2.86
N ASN A 201 -3.69 4.79 -2.56
CA ASN A 201 -3.96 5.90 -3.48
C ASN A 201 -3.14 7.17 -3.21
N TRP A 202 -2.19 7.17 -2.28
CA TRP A 202 -1.41 8.36 -1.92
C TRP A 202 -0.07 8.42 -2.66
N LEU A 203 0.19 9.57 -3.29
CA LEU A 203 1.44 9.91 -3.93
C LEU A 203 2.03 11.18 -3.32
N TYR A 204 3.35 11.21 -3.20
CA TYR A 204 4.16 12.29 -2.65
C TYR A 204 5.22 12.73 -3.65
N CYS A 205 5.37 14.03 -3.86
CA CYS A 205 6.50 14.57 -4.61
C CYS A 205 7.62 15.00 -3.65
N PRO A 206 8.81 14.35 -3.69
CA PRO A 206 9.93 14.73 -2.83
C PRO A 206 10.60 16.05 -3.23
N THR A 207 10.24 16.63 -4.38
CA THR A 207 10.84 17.86 -4.90
C THR A 207 10.12 19.11 -4.40
N CYS A 208 8.79 19.11 -4.42
CA CYS A 208 7.97 20.25 -4.03
C CYS A 208 7.07 19.97 -2.82
N ASN A 209 7.20 18.79 -2.21
CA ASN A 209 6.47 18.33 -1.03
C ASN A 209 4.94 18.26 -1.22
N GLU A 210 4.47 18.09 -2.45
CA GLU A 210 3.03 18.01 -2.73
C GLU A 210 2.51 16.59 -2.64
N MET A 211 1.27 16.46 -2.15
CA MET A 211 0.55 15.19 -2.10
C MET A 211 -0.58 15.15 -3.12
N THR A 212 -0.80 13.97 -3.70
CA THR A 212 -1.80 13.76 -4.74
C THR A 212 -2.42 12.40 -4.58
N LEU A 213 -3.73 12.32 -4.82
CA LEU A 213 -4.47 11.07 -4.87
C LEU A 213 -4.41 10.48 -6.29
N THR A 214 -4.30 9.17 -6.43
CA THR A 214 -4.71 8.52 -7.68
C THR A 214 -6.24 8.39 -7.66
N CYS A 215 -6.93 9.31 -8.33
CA CYS A 215 -8.38 9.28 -8.46
C CYS A 215 -8.77 7.96 -9.15
N GLY A 216 -9.63 7.17 -8.51
CA GLY A 216 -10.02 5.85 -9.00
C GLY A 216 -8.99 4.75 -8.68
N LYS A 217 -9.49 3.68 -8.06
CA LYS A 217 -8.84 2.37 -7.87
C LYS A 217 -7.30 2.42 -7.73
N GLY A 218 -6.73 3.13 -6.75
CA GLY A 218 -5.35 2.99 -6.23
C GLY A 218 -4.14 3.24 -7.18
N ALA A 219 -3.01 3.65 -6.61
CA ALA A 219 -1.77 4.07 -7.26
C ALA A 219 -0.81 2.90 -7.55
N ILE A 220 -1.33 1.83 -8.15
CA ILE A 220 -0.54 0.59 -8.31
C ILE A 220 -0.17 0.33 -9.76
N ASP A 221 -0.88 0.93 -10.70
CA ASP A 221 -0.45 0.83 -12.09
C ASP A 221 0.93 1.46 -12.20
N GLY A 222 1.91 0.67 -12.66
CA GLY A 222 3.35 0.92 -12.57
C GLY A 222 3.84 2.13 -13.37
N GLU A 223 2.94 3.04 -13.70
CA GLU A 223 3.22 4.31 -14.33
C GLU A 223 3.86 5.23 -13.29
N LYS A 224 5.13 5.53 -13.55
CA LYS A 224 5.84 6.63 -12.92
C LYS A 224 5.05 7.92 -13.14
N LYS A 225 4.30 8.35 -12.13
CA LYS A 225 3.56 9.60 -12.19
C LYS A 225 4.49 10.77 -11.94
N SER A 226 4.50 11.73 -12.84
CA SER A 226 5.17 13.01 -12.63
C SER A 226 4.25 13.96 -11.86
N CYS A 227 4.83 14.73 -10.94
CA CYS A 227 4.11 15.77 -10.22
C CYS A 227 3.57 16.82 -11.19
N ASP A 228 2.30 17.18 -11.05
CA ASP A 228 1.69 18.16 -11.94
C ASP A 228 2.34 19.55 -11.83
N THR A 229 2.82 19.90 -10.64
CA THR A 229 3.47 21.18 -10.32
C THR A 229 4.91 21.27 -10.81
N CYS A 230 5.80 20.37 -10.39
CA CYS A 230 7.24 20.47 -10.65
C CYS A 230 7.78 19.44 -11.64
N LYS A 231 6.94 18.54 -12.15
CA LYS A 231 7.30 17.41 -13.04
C LYS A 231 8.29 16.40 -12.46
N GLY A 232 8.66 16.54 -11.18
CA GLY A 232 9.45 15.56 -10.44
C GLY A 232 8.72 14.22 -10.29
N LEU A 233 9.47 13.13 -10.16
CA LEU A 233 8.91 11.79 -10.01
C LEU A 233 8.20 11.67 -8.65
N MET A 234 6.94 11.26 -8.66
CA MET A 234 6.17 11.01 -7.43
C MET A 234 6.47 9.62 -6.87
N GLN A 235 6.37 9.50 -5.56
CA GLN A 235 6.59 8.29 -4.78
C GLN A 235 5.32 7.91 -4.02
N LYS A 236 5.09 6.61 -3.83
CA LYS A 236 3.95 6.11 -3.04
C LYS A 236 4.20 6.36 -1.55
N ILE A 237 3.15 6.69 -0.79
CA ILE A 237 3.22 6.80 0.66
C ILE A 237 2.65 5.54 1.30
N ILE A 238 3.52 4.61 1.64
CA ILE A 238 3.19 3.37 2.35
C ILE A 238 4.27 3.16 3.41
N ILE A 239 3.87 3.09 4.68
CA ILE A 239 4.75 2.61 5.76
C ILE A 239 4.56 1.11 5.84
N PRO A 240 5.48 0.29 5.34
CA PRO A 240 5.28 -1.14 5.37
C PRO A 240 5.40 -1.69 6.81
N PRO A 241 4.89 -2.90 7.07
CA PRO A 241 5.07 -3.55 8.36
C PRO A 241 6.53 -4.01 8.47
N THR A 242 7.37 -3.16 9.05
CA THR A 242 8.78 -3.45 9.36
C THR A 242 9.07 -3.10 10.82
N TYR A 243 10.03 -3.79 11.42
CA TYR A 243 10.55 -3.46 12.75
C TYR A 243 11.19 -2.06 12.77
N PHE A 244 11.83 -1.64 11.68
CA PHE A 244 12.51 -0.35 11.56
C PHE A 244 11.62 0.70 10.89
N LYS A 245 10.47 1.01 11.51
CA LYS A 245 9.56 2.02 10.96
C LYS A 245 10.25 3.38 10.86
N ASN A 246 10.30 3.91 9.64
CA ASN A 246 10.82 5.24 9.36
C ASN A 246 9.64 6.21 9.15
N PHE A 247 9.48 7.14 10.09
CA PHE A 247 8.45 8.19 10.08
C PHE A 247 9.03 9.56 9.66
N ASN A 248 10.18 9.60 8.99
CA ASN A 248 10.80 10.87 8.58
C ASN A 248 10.04 11.59 7.46
N ASN A 249 9.04 10.95 6.86
CA ASN A 249 8.16 11.62 5.93
C ASN A 249 7.21 12.53 6.72
N TYR A 250 7.30 13.84 6.49
CA TYR A 250 6.52 14.88 7.19
C TYR A 250 4.99 14.66 7.13
N PHE A 251 4.52 13.90 6.15
CA PHE A 251 3.10 13.66 5.91
C PHE A 251 2.55 12.40 6.61
N LEU A 252 3.36 11.77 7.48
CA LEU A 252 3.01 10.59 8.26
C LEU A 252 3.07 10.85 9.77
#